data_AF-A0A2V7QHA3-F1
#
_entry.id   AF-A0A2V7QHA3-F1
#
_cell.length_a   1.000
_cell.length_b   1.000
_cell.length_c   1.000
_cell.angle_alpha   90.00
_cell.angle_beta   90.00
_cell.angle_gamma   90.00
#
_symmetry.space_group_name_H-M   'P 1'
#
loop_
_entity.id
_entity.type
_entity.pdbx_description
1 polymer ?
#
loop_
_entity_poly.entity_id
_entity_poly.type
_entity_poly.pdbx_seq_one_letter_code
_entity_poly.pdbx_strand_id
1 'polypeptide(L)'
;FERALREYVHRWSFRHPQPADFFRTIENVSGRDLDWFWRGWVYTTARLDQAVDSVTAGGDTALVFLSNRGQMVLPVTLELRYADGPAETRDLPVEMWNLGSRFTARLPTARRVVGAVVDPKGAYPDVDRSNNAWPRLERH
;
A
#
# COMPACT_ATOMS: atom_id res chain seq x y z
N PHE A 1 -13.23 1.36 6.84
CA PHE A 1 -12.77 1.43 5.44
C PHE A 1 -11.83 0.27 5.11
N GLU A 2 -10.60 0.28 5.62
CA GLU A 2 -9.55 -0.66 5.20
C GLU A 2 -9.88 -2.14 5.43
N ARG A 3 -10.43 -2.50 6.59
CA ARG A 3 -10.87 -3.87 6.88
C ARG A 3 -11.93 -4.37 5.88
N ALA A 4 -12.87 -3.50 5.51
CA ALA A 4 -13.93 -3.85 4.58
C ALA A 4 -13.39 -4.01 3.15
N LEU A 5 -12.44 -3.15 2.75
CA LEU A 5 -11.74 -3.26 1.49
C LEU A 5 -10.86 -4.52 1.42
N ARG A 6 -10.13 -4.85 2.50
CA ARG A 6 -9.28 -6.04 2.59
C ARG A 6 -10.08 -7.33 2.44
N GLU A 7 -11.18 -7.46 3.19
CA GLU A 7 -12.10 -8.59 3.08
C GLU A 7 -12.69 -8.71 1.67
N TYR A 8 -13.02 -7.57 1.08
CA TYR A 8 -13.53 -7.50 -0.27
C TYR A 8 -12.48 -7.96 -1.30
N VAL A 9 -11.25 -7.45 -1.26
CA VAL A 9 -10.14 -7.88 -2.13
C VAL A 9 -9.92 -9.39 -1.99
N HIS A 10 -9.86 -9.89 -0.76
CA HIS A 10 -9.68 -11.33 -0.51
C HIS A 10 -10.76 -12.19 -1.18
N ARG A 11 -12.02 -11.76 -1.16
CA ARG A 11 -13.14 -12.50 -1.79
C ARG A 11 -13.18 -12.40 -3.31
N TRP A 12 -12.72 -11.28 -3.87
CA TRP A 12 -12.93 -10.95 -5.28
C TRP A 12 -11.66 -10.88 -6.12
N SER A 13 -10.46 -11.10 -5.56
CA SER A 13 -9.16 -10.98 -6.26
C SER A 13 -8.95 -11.88 -7.48
N PHE A 14 -9.92 -12.73 -7.83
CA PHE A 14 -9.88 -13.64 -8.98
C PHE A 14 -11.19 -13.68 -9.79
N ARG A 15 -12.13 -12.75 -9.56
CA ARG A 15 -13.40 -12.64 -10.30
C ARG A 15 -13.62 -11.18 -10.69
N HIS A 16 -14.14 -10.91 -11.89
CA HIS A 16 -14.59 -9.55 -12.23
C HIS A 16 -15.67 -9.14 -11.22
N PRO A 17 -15.38 -8.15 -10.36
CA PRO A 17 -16.31 -7.80 -9.33
C PRO A 17 -17.44 -6.95 -9.90
N GLN A 18 -18.62 -7.03 -9.29
CA GLN A 18 -19.72 -6.08 -9.48
C GLN A 18 -19.99 -5.39 -8.13
N PRO A 19 -19.22 -4.36 -7.74
CA PRO A 19 -19.26 -3.79 -6.40
C PRO A 19 -19.59 -2.29 -6.39
N ALA A 20 -20.04 -1.73 -7.52
CA ALA A 20 -20.22 -0.30 -7.72
C ALA A 20 -21.07 0.33 -6.59
N ASP A 21 -22.08 -0.39 -6.11
CA ASP A 21 -22.94 0.05 -5.01
C ASP A 21 -22.25 0.03 -3.64
N PHE A 22 -21.37 -0.93 -3.37
CA PHE A 22 -20.58 -0.98 -2.13
C PHE A 22 -19.63 0.21 -2.04
N PHE A 23 -18.99 0.56 -3.15
CA PHE A 23 -18.02 1.64 -3.17
C PHE A 23 -18.64 3.01 -3.25
N ARG A 24 -19.72 3.18 -4.02
CA ARG A 24 -20.55 4.40 -3.98
C ARG A 24 -21.07 4.69 -2.57
N THR A 25 -21.39 3.65 -1.80
CA THR A 25 -21.79 3.81 -0.39
C THR A 25 -20.62 4.28 0.48
N ILE A 26 -19.41 3.74 0.28
CA ILE A 26 -18.22 4.16 1.02
C ILE A 26 -17.79 5.59 0.63
N GLU A 27 -17.83 5.95 -0.65
CA GLU A 27 -17.53 7.31 -1.12
C GLU A 27 -18.51 8.32 -0.53
N ASN A 28 -19.82 8.05 -0.58
CA ASN A 28 -20.84 8.91 -0.01
C ASN A 28 -20.66 9.13 1.50
N VAL A 29 -20.20 8.10 2.23
CA VAL A 29 -19.98 8.19 3.69
C VAL A 29 -18.63 8.83 4.05
N SER A 30 -17.63 8.72 3.17
CA SER A 30 -16.26 9.18 3.45
C SER A 30 -15.87 10.50 2.77
N GLY A 31 -16.68 10.99 1.82
CA GLY A 31 -16.41 12.22 1.05
C GLY A 31 -15.17 12.14 0.15
N ARG A 32 -14.67 10.93 -0.13
CA ARG A 32 -13.45 10.68 -0.90
C ARG A 32 -13.77 10.25 -2.32
N ASP A 33 -13.07 10.81 -3.30
CA ASP A 33 -13.17 10.45 -4.71
C ASP A 33 -12.29 9.24 -5.02
N LEU A 34 -12.91 8.05 -5.11
CA LEU A 34 -12.27 6.78 -5.49
C LEU A 34 -12.73 6.35 -6.90
N ASP A 35 -13.38 7.25 -7.63
CA ASP A 35 -14.12 6.95 -8.85
C ASP A 35 -13.15 6.57 -10.00
N TRP A 36 -11.94 7.15 -9.98
CA TRP A 36 -10.80 6.80 -10.85
C TRP A 36 -10.29 5.37 -10.61
N PHE A 37 -10.28 4.91 -9.35
CA PHE A 37 -9.76 3.60 -8.96
C PHE A 37 -10.67 2.49 -9.46
N TRP A 38 -11.99 2.64 -9.25
CA TRP A 38 -12.96 1.61 -9.65
C TRP A 38 -13.06 1.43 -11.16
N ARG A 39 -12.98 2.52 -11.93
CA ARG A 39 -12.95 2.46 -13.41
C ARG A 39 -11.77 1.64 -13.93
N GLY A 40 -10.59 1.76 -13.33
CA GLY A 40 -9.42 0.95 -13.70
C GLY A 40 -9.51 -0.52 -13.26
N TRP A 41 -10.24 -0.80 -12.20
CA TRP A 41 -10.24 -2.11 -11.55
C TRP A 41 -11.34 -3.07 -12.06
N VAL A 42 -12.49 -2.55 -12.52
CA VAL A 42 -13.64 -3.37 -12.98
C VAL A 42 -13.39 -4.11 -14.30
N TYR A 43 -12.41 -3.68 -15.12
CA TYR A 43 -12.24 -4.18 -16.49
C TYR A 43 -10.94 -4.95 -16.75
N THR A 44 -10.19 -5.36 -15.72
CA THR A 44 -8.82 -5.90 -15.94
C THR A 44 -8.53 -7.14 -15.12
N THR A 45 -7.63 -7.99 -15.63
CA THR A 45 -6.95 -9.06 -14.88
C THR A 45 -5.73 -8.51 -14.13
N ALA A 46 -5.86 -7.29 -13.59
CA ALA A 46 -4.74 -6.57 -13.00
C ALA A 46 -4.14 -7.33 -11.82
N ARG A 47 -2.82 -7.23 -11.69
CA ARG A 47 -2.04 -7.79 -10.59
C ARG A 47 -1.55 -6.68 -9.68
N LEU A 48 -1.44 -6.97 -8.39
CA LEU A 48 -0.86 -6.09 -7.38
C LEU A 48 0.64 -6.39 -7.26
N ASP A 49 1.47 -5.36 -7.27
CA ASP A 49 2.92 -5.45 -7.01
C ASP A 49 3.35 -4.17 -6.28
N GLN A 50 3.27 -4.16 -4.96
CA GLN A 50 3.63 -3.04 -4.09
C GLN A 50 5.04 -3.22 -3.53
N ALA A 51 5.92 -2.26 -3.78
CA ALA A 51 7.30 -2.33 -3.38
C ALA A 51 7.71 -1.21 -2.41
N VAL A 52 8.67 -1.52 -1.55
CA VAL A 52 9.51 -0.51 -0.89
C VAL A 52 10.78 -0.37 -1.70
N ASP A 53 10.92 0.73 -2.43
CA ASP A 53 12.07 0.95 -3.32
C ASP A 53 13.31 1.35 -2.52
N SER A 54 13.16 2.28 -1.57
CA SER A 54 14.25 2.73 -0.71
C SER A 54 13.72 3.49 0.50
N VAL A 55 14.57 3.62 1.52
CA VAL A 55 14.36 4.54 2.63
C VAL A 55 15.55 5.48 2.74
N THR A 56 15.28 6.78 2.83
CA THR A 56 16.29 7.80 3.11
C THR A 56 15.93 8.46 4.44
N ALA A 57 16.82 8.36 5.42
CA ALA A 57 16.66 9.03 6.71
C ALA A 57 17.61 10.23 6.77
N GLY A 58 17.11 11.42 7.09
CA GLY A 58 17.90 12.63 7.23
C GLY A 58 17.29 13.57 8.28
N GLY A 59 18.07 13.89 9.31
CA GLY A 59 17.62 14.79 10.39
C GLY A 59 16.41 14.23 11.16
N ASP A 60 15.31 14.97 11.12
CA ASP A 60 14.04 14.69 11.80
C ASP A 60 12.98 14.07 10.88
N THR A 61 13.36 13.68 9.66
CA THR A 61 12.45 13.16 8.65
C THR A 61 13.01 11.90 7.98
N ALA A 62 12.17 10.87 7.88
CA ALA A 62 12.41 9.73 7.01
C ALA A 62 11.53 9.81 5.76
N LEU A 63 12.12 9.52 4.60
CA LEU A 63 11.44 9.38 3.32
C LEU A 63 11.42 7.91 2.94
N VAL A 64 10.21 7.35 2.77
CA VAL A 64 10.02 5.99 2.26
C VAL A 64 9.48 6.10 0.85
N PHE A 65 10.25 5.58 -0.10
CA PHE A 65 9.91 5.58 -1.51
C PHE A 65 9.17 4.28 -1.82
N LEU A 66 7.93 4.41 -2.24
CA LEU A 66 7.04 3.30 -2.57
C LEU A 66 6.71 3.31 -4.04
N SER A 67 6.57 2.13 -4.63
CA SER A 67 5.97 1.97 -5.96
C SER A 67 4.88 0.93 -5.97
N ASN A 68 3.93 1.12 -6.88
CA ASN A 68 3.01 0.10 -7.33
C ASN A 68 3.34 -0.24 -8.79
N ARG A 69 4.01 -1.36 -9.00
CA ARG A 69 4.50 -1.82 -10.29
C ARG A 69 3.44 -2.63 -11.06
N GLY A 70 2.34 -2.95 -10.38
CA GLY A 70 1.17 -3.58 -10.94
C GLY A 70 0.14 -2.57 -11.45
N GLN A 71 -0.92 -3.09 -12.07
CA GLN A 71 -2.06 -2.29 -12.50
C GLN A 71 -3.14 -2.21 -11.41
N MET A 72 -3.13 -3.15 -10.44
CA MET A 72 -4.05 -3.13 -9.32
C MET A 72 -3.50 -2.19 -8.25
N VAL A 73 -4.28 -1.19 -7.85
CA VAL A 73 -3.94 -0.30 -6.74
C VAL A 73 -4.72 -0.69 -5.49
N LEU A 74 -4.06 -0.71 -4.34
CA LEU A 74 -4.65 -0.94 -3.03
C LEU A 74 -4.02 0.02 -2.01
N PRO A 75 -4.67 0.27 -0.85
CA PRO A 75 -4.00 0.91 0.27
C PRO A 75 -2.74 0.14 0.67
N VAL A 76 -1.85 0.83 1.38
CA VAL A 76 -0.62 0.23 1.89
C VAL A 76 -0.64 0.27 3.41
N THR A 77 -0.57 -0.90 4.04
CA THR A 77 -0.15 -1.00 5.44
C THR A 77 1.38 -1.04 5.47
N LEU A 78 2.02 0.02 5.97
CA LEU A 78 3.48 0.16 6.06
C LEU A 78 3.93 -0.09 7.50
N GLU A 79 4.77 -1.10 7.73
CA GLU A 79 5.51 -1.28 8.99
C GLU A 79 6.91 -0.67 8.88
N LEU A 80 7.27 0.16 9.85
CA LEU A 80 8.58 0.77 10.02
C LEU A 80 9.29 0.12 11.19
N ARG A 81 10.56 -0.23 10.99
CA ARG A 81 11.45 -0.73 12.03
C ARG A 81 12.52 0.31 12.32
N TYR A 82 12.70 0.61 13.59
CA TYR A 82 13.69 1.56 14.07
C TYR A 82 14.88 0.83 14.69
N ALA A 83 16.05 1.46 14.67
CA ALA A 83 17.25 0.92 15.31
C ALA A 83 17.06 0.72 16.82
N ASP A 84 16.23 1.57 17.42
CA ASP A 84 15.92 1.64 18.83
C ASP A 84 14.42 1.52 19.02
N GLY A 85 13.95 0.57 19.84
CA GLY A 85 12.54 0.50 20.26
C GLY A 85 11.59 -0.24 19.30
N PRO A 86 10.27 -0.16 19.57
CA PRO A 86 9.28 -0.95 18.86
C PRO A 86 9.07 -0.48 17.42
N ALA A 87 8.62 -1.41 16.57
CA ALA A 87 8.13 -1.12 15.23
C ALA A 87 6.83 -0.29 15.26
N GLU A 88 6.56 0.41 14.18
CA GLU A 88 5.40 1.29 14.03
C GLU A 88 4.67 0.99 12.73
N THR A 89 3.34 0.95 12.77
CA THR A 89 2.52 0.73 11.58
C THR A 89 1.83 2.02 11.16
N ARG A 90 1.80 2.26 9.85
CA ARG A 90 1.14 3.40 9.20
C ARG A 90 0.25 2.88 8.08
N ASP A 91 -1.02 3.25 8.13
CA ASP A 91 -1.96 2.96 7.04
C ASP A 91 -1.97 4.12 6.06
N LEU A 92 -1.52 3.85 4.83
CA LEU A 92 -1.50 4.80 3.74
C LEU A 92 -2.72 4.56 2.85
N PRO A 93 -3.55 5.58 2.62
CA PRO A 93 -4.80 5.45 1.88
C PRO A 93 -4.54 5.19 0.38
N VAL A 94 -5.50 4.54 -0.31
CA VAL A 94 -5.35 4.18 -1.74
C VAL A 94 -5.20 5.41 -2.64
N GLU A 95 -5.75 6.55 -2.21
CA GLU A 95 -5.69 7.85 -2.87
C GLU A 95 -4.27 8.36 -3.09
N MET A 96 -3.28 7.85 -2.35
CA MET A 96 -1.87 8.19 -2.56
C MET A 96 -1.37 7.82 -3.96
N TRP A 97 -2.05 6.90 -4.65
CA TRP A 97 -1.75 6.47 -6.01
C TRP A 97 -2.43 7.31 -7.10
N ASN A 98 -3.24 8.31 -6.74
CA ASN A 98 -4.00 9.11 -7.71
C ASN A 98 -3.09 9.91 -8.68
N LEU A 99 -1.87 10.24 -8.25
CA LEU A 99 -0.88 10.97 -9.05
C LEU A 99 0.10 10.05 -9.81
N GLY A 100 -0.07 8.73 -9.71
CA GLY A 100 0.73 7.75 -10.43
C GLY A 100 1.20 6.58 -9.56
N SER A 101 2.09 5.77 -10.14
CA SER A 101 2.56 4.51 -9.55
C SER A 101 3.68 4.66 -8.51
N ARG A 102 4.03 5.89 -8.14
CA ARG A 102 5.10 6.17 -7.16
C ARG A 102 4.60 7.13 -6.10
N PHE A 103 4.97 6.86 -4.87
CA PHE A 103 4.61 7.69 -3.74
C PHE A 103 5.79 7.80 -2.76
N THR A 104 6.00 8.99 -2.21
CA THR A 104 7.01 9.22 -1.17
C THR A 104 6.31 9.52 0.15
N ALA A 105 6.33 8.56 1.07
CA ALA A 105 5.83 8.79 2.42
C ALA A 105 6.87 9.63 3.20
N ARG A 106 6.46 10.82 3.64
CA ARG A 106 7.25 11.71 4.49
C ARG A 106 6.85 11.47 5.94
N LEU A 107 7.78 10.98 6.74
CA LEU A 107 7.52 10.56 8.11
C LEU A 107 8.34 11.43 9.06
N PRO A 108 7.70 12.31 9.85
CA PRO A 108 8.40 13.08 10.89
C PRO A 108 8.88 12.13 11.98
N THR A 109 10.17 11.84 12.01
CA THR A 109 10.81 10.98 13.00
C THR A 109 12.30 11.27 13.09
N ALA A 110 12.79 11.46 14.32
CA ALA A 110 14.22 11.52 14.60
C ALA A 110 14.85 10.13 14.80
N ARG A 111 14.02 9.07 14.88
CA ARG A 111 14.48 7.71 15.09
C ARG A 111 15.06 7.15 13.79
N ARG A 112 16.18 6.45 13.90
CA ARG A 112 16.86 5.86 12.75
C ARG A 112 16.03 4.69 12.22
N VAL A 113 15.44 4.84 11.03
CA VAL A 113 14.75 3.75 10.33
C VAL A 113 15.77 2.76 9.79
N VAL A 114 15.61 1.49 10.13
CA VAL A 114 16.46 0.36 9.70
C VAL A 114 15.72 -0.67 8.87
N GLY A 115 14.39 -0.56 8.79
CA GLY A 115 13.60 -1.40 7.91
C GLY A 115 12.23 -0.82 7.63
N ALA A 116 11.67 -1.20 6.49
CA ALA A 116 10.31 -0.87 6.09
C ALA A 116 9.71 -2.04 5.32
N VAL A 117 8.44 -2.38 5.60
CA VAL A 117 7.73 -3.49 4.96
C VAL A 117 6.32 -3.07 4.61
N VAL A 118 5.90 -3.28 3.36
CA VAL A 118 4.49 -3.15 2.96
C VAL A 118 3.77 -4.48 3.08
N ASP A 119 2.50 -4.43 3.52
CA ASP A 119 1.68 -5.60 3.83
C ASP A 119 2.43 -6.64 4.70
N PRO A 120 2.90 -6.24 5.90
CA PRO A 120 3.70 -7.10 6.78
C PRO A 120 2.96 -8.38 7.20
N LYS A 121 1.62 -8.37 7.13
CA LYS A 121 0.76 -9.49 7.52
C LYS A 121 0.38 -10.42 6.38
N GLY A 122 0.83 -10.16 5.15
CA GLY A 122 0.57 -11.10 4.08
C GLY A 122 -0.83 -11.03 3.44
N ALA A 123 -1.62 -10.00 3.72
CA ALA A 123 -3.05 -10.04 3.47
C ALA A 123 -3.45 -9.75 2.03
N TYR A 124 -2.56 -9.17 1.23
CA TYR A 124 -2.82 -8.92 -0.17
C TYR A 124 -2.12 -9.97 -1.05
N PRO A 125 -2.74 -10.33 -2.19
CA PRO A 125 -2.14 -11.24 -3.17
C PRO A 125 -1.14 -10.50 -4.05
N ASP A 126 -0.09 -9.97 -3.42
CA ASP A 126 1.04 -9.34 -4.09
C ASP A 126 1.85 -10.39 -4.87
N VAL A 127 2.15 -10.10 -6.14
CA VAL A 127 2.80 -11.06 -7.04
C VAL A 127 4.31 -11.16 -6.85
N ASP A 128 4.95 -10.18 -6.22
CA ASP A 128 6.39 -10.20 -5.93
C ASP A 128 6.70 -9.70 -4.51
N ARG A 129 6.43 -10.57 -3.52
CA ARG A 129 6.72 -10.27 -2.11
C ARG A 129 8.19 -9.99 -1.80
N SER A 130 9.12 -10.33 -2.70
CA SER A 130 10.55 -10.12 -2.47
C SER A 130 10.95 -8.65 -2.52
N ASN A 131 10.09 -7.79 -3.09
CA ASN A 131 10.31 -6.36 -3.18
C ASN A 131 9.50 -5.54 -2.14
N ASN A 132 8.68 -6.20 -1.31
CA ASN A 132 7.85 -5.56 -0.28
C ASN A 132 8.66 -5.02 0.91
N ALA A 133 9.95 -5.34 1.02
CA ALA A 133 10.77 -5.01 2.17
C ALA A 133 12.05 -4.26 1.78
N TRP A 134 12.41 -3.29 2.61
CA TRP A 134 13.70 -2.63 2.61
C TRP A 134 14.37 -2.79 4.00
N PRO A 135 15.69 -3.03 4.08
CA PRO A 135 16.53 -3.49 2.96
C PRO A 135 16.00 -4.84 2.45
N ARG A 136 16.22 -5.12 1.17
CA ARG A 136 15.86 -6.44 0.62
C ARG A 136 16.69 -7.48 1.34
N LEU A 137 16.05 -8.53 1.85
CA LEU A 137 16.76 -9.68 2.40
C LEU A 137 17.65 -10.24 1.28
N GLU A 138 18.96 -10.19 1.46
CA GLU A 138 19.89 -10.85 0.55
C GLU A 138 19.56 -12.34 0.57
N ARG A 139 19.08 -12.87 -0.56
CA ARG A 139 18.95 -14.31 -0.73
C ARG A 139 20.36 -14.86 -0.97
N HIS A 140 20.97 -15.43 0.06
CA HIS A 140 22.17 -16.27 -0.06
C HIS A 140 21.84 -17.57 -0.79
#